data_AF-A0A0Q8F5A6-F1
#
_entry.id   AF-A0A0Q8F5A6-F1
#
_cell.length_a   1.000
_cell.length_b   1.000
_cell.length_c   1.000
_cell.angle_alpha   90.00
_cell.angle_beta   90.00
_cell.angle_gamma   90.00
#
_symmetry.space_group_name_H-M   'P 1'
#
loop_
_entity.id
_entity.type
_entity.pdbx_description
1 polymer ?
#
loop_
_entity_poly.entity_id
_entity_poly.type
_entity_poly.pdbx_seq_one_letter_code
_entity_poly.pdbx_strand_id
1 'polypeptide(L)'
;MAKSRKTRDTGAAEAEDAAPAKLVRDSFTMPADDFALVAVLKGRALQVQRPAKKSELLRAGLQALSTLSPQALAKALDALAPVKAGRPKKK
;
A
#
# COMPACT_ATOMS: atom_id res chain seq x y z
N MET A 1 -17.63 -23.26 -23.29
CA MET A 1 -16.76 -23.98 -22.33
C MET A 1 -16.98 -23.42 -20.93
N ALA A 2 -17.62 -24.19 -20.04
CA ALA A 2 -17.83 -23.77 -18.65
C ALA A 2 -16.62 -24.18 -17.78
N LYS A 3 -16.22 -23.35 -16.81
CA LYS A 3 -15.25 -23.73 -15.77
C LYS A 3 -15.97 -23.82 -14.42
N SER A 4 -15.74 -24.93 -13.73
CA SER A 4 -16.52 -25.39 -12.60
C SER A 4 -16.43 -24.49 -11.37
N ARG A 5 -17.58 -24.33 -10.69
CA ARG A 5 -17.60 -24.25 -9.23
C ARG A 5 -17.41 -25.66 -8.68
N LYS A 6 -16.50 -25.86 -7.72
CA LYS A 6 -16.70 -26.87 -6.67
C LYS A 6 -16.00 -26.45 -5.39
N THR A 7 -16.81 -26.22 -4.36
CA THR A 7 -16.41 -26.05 -2.97
C THR A 7 -15.90 -27.37 -2.38
N ARG A 8 -15.04 -27.27 -1.36
CA ARG A 8 -14.99 -28.23 -0.25
C ARG A 8 -14.82 -27.44 1.05
N ASP A 9 -15.55 -27.87 2.06
CA ASP A 9 -15.72 -27.25 3.38
C ASP A 9 -15.63 -28.37 4.45
N THR A 10 -15.58 -27.98 5.73
CA THR A 10 -15.50 -28.80 6.97
C THR A 10 -14.12 -29.43 7.25
N GLY A 11 -13.56 -29.45 8.48
CA GLY A 11 -13.94 -28.83 9.77
C GLY A 11 -13.40 -29.65 10.97
N ALA A 12 -13.30 -29.17 12.22
CA ALA A 12 -13.22 -27.82 12.79
C ALA A 12 -12.89 -27.92 14.32
N ALA A 13 -11.97 -27.11 14.88
CA ALA A 13 -11.73 -27.01 16.34
C ALA A 13 -10.97 -25.73 16.79
N GLU A 14 -11.72 -24.80 17.37
CA GLU A 14 -11.39 -23.77 18.39
C GLU A 14 -9.96 -23.17 18.49
N ALA A 15 -9.85 -21.93 18.01
CA ALA A 15 -9.10 -20.84 18.66
C ALA A 15 -9.81 -19.50 18.33
N GLU A 16 -9.70 -18.51 19.22
CA GLU A 16 -10.60 -17.35 19.30
C GLU A 16 -10.63 -16.42 18.05
N ASP A 17 -11.69 -15.61 17.97
CA ASP A 17 -12.19 -14.85 16.80
C ASP A 17 -11.15 -13.94 16.09
N ALA A 18 -10.28 -14.57 15.30
CA ALA A 18 -9.35 -13.90 14.40
C ALA A 18 -10.04 -13.60 13.06
N ALA A 19 -11.06 -12.74 13.07
CA ALA A 19 -11.73 -12.28 11.86
C ALA A 19 -10.69 -11.82 10.80
N PRO A 20 -10.71 -12.36 9.57
CA PRO A 20 -9.63 -12.16 8.60
C PRO A 20 -9.44 -10.68 8.32
N ALA A 21 -8.22 -10.19 8.54
CA ALA A 21 -7.89 -8.77 8.49
C ALA A 21 -8.40 -8.12 7.18
N LYS A 22 -9.36 -7.20 7.32
CA LYS A 22 -10.09 -6.60 6.18
C LYS A 22 -9.13 -5.93 5.21
N LEU A 23 -8.90 -6.55 4.04
CA LEU A 23 -8.06 -5.97 2.99
C LEU A 23 -8.80 -4.80 2.30
N VAL A 24 -8.39 -3.58 2.61
CA VAL A 24 -8.88 -2.37 1.94
C VAL A 24 -8.03 -2.11 0.69
N ARG A 25 -8.67 -2.03 -0.48
CA ARG A 25 -8.04 -1.56 -1.73
C ARG A 25 -8.31 -0.07 -1.90
N ASP A 26 -7.31 0.75 -1.59
CA ASP A 26 -7.30 2.15 -1.99
C ASP A 26 -6.59 2.34 -3.34
N SER A 27 -7.01 3.33 -4.13
CA SER A 27 -6.47 3.63 -5.47
C SER A 27 -6.11 5.11 -5.54
N PHE A 28 -4.82 5.40 -5.34
CA PHE A 28 -4.29 6.76 -5.23
C PHE A 28 -3.73 7.30 -6.56
N THR A 29 -3.99 8.57 -6.83
CA THR A 29 -3.41 9.34 -7.95
C THR A 29 -2.24 10.18 -7.42
N MET A 30 -1.07 10.03 -8.04
CA MET A 30 0.17 10.73 -7.66
C MET A 30 0.82 11.39 -8.90
N PRO A 31 1.64 12.44 -8.73
CA PRO A 31 2.51 12.97 -9.78
C PRO A 31 3.40 11.88 -10.40
N ALA A 32 3.85 12.12 -11.64
CA ALA A 32 4.73 11.18 -12.34
C ALA A 32 6.07 10.99 -11.62
N ASP A 33 6.63 12.08 -11.06
CA ASP A 33 7.92 12.08 -10.36
C ASP A 33 7.84 11.23 -9.07
N ASP A 34 6.79 11.44 -8.26
CA ASP A 34 6.51 10.62 -7.07
C ASP A 34 6.31 9.14 -7.42
N PHE A 35 5.67 8.84 -8.56
CA PHE A 35 5.54 7.46 -9.03
C PHE A 35 6.91 6.86 -9.41
N ALA A 36 7.80 7.65 -10.03
CA ALA A 36 9.14 7.21 -10.41
C ALA A 36 10.00 6.86 -9.18
N LEU A 37 9.82 7.55 -8.05
CA LEU A 37 10.50 7.21 -6.78
C LEU A 37 10.22 5.75 -6.34
N VAL A 38 9.05 5.19 -6.64
CA VAL A 38 8.74 3.77 -6.36
C VAL A 38 9.69 2.83 -7.09
N ALA A 39 10.08 3.15 -8.34
CA ALA A 39 11.05 2.35 -9.09
C ALA A 39 12.47 2.49 -8.50
N VAL A 40 12.87 3.70 -8.12
CA VAL A 40 14.16 3.96 -7.45
C VAL A 40 14.26 3.19 -6.14
N LEU A 41 13.22 3.21 -5.30
CA LEU A 41 13.19 2.50 -4.03
C LEU A 41 13.22 0.98 -4.21
N LYS A 42 12.58 0.43 -5.25
CA LYS A 42 12.75 -0.99 -5.62
C LYS A 42 14.18 -1.32 -6.01
N GLY A 43 14.83 -0.46 -6.80
CA GLY A 43 16.24 -0.61 -7.18
C GLY A 43 17.16 -0.67 -5.96
N ARG A 44 16.97 0.24 -4.99
CA ARG A 44 17.70 0.23 -3.71
C ARG A 44 17.44 -1.05 -2.90
N ALA A 45 16.19 -1.54 -2.87
CA ALA A 45 15.85 -2.76 -2.17
C ALA A 45 16.51 -4.01 -2.81
N LEU A 46 16.67 -4.03 -4.14
CA LEU A 46 17.40 -5.08 -4.86
C LEU A 46 18.91 -5.08 -4.55
N GLN A 47 19.53 -3.92 -4.31
CA GLN A 47 20.95 -3.84 -3.93
C GLN A 47 21.26 -4.58 -2.62
N VAL A 48 20.29 -4.64 -1.70
CA VAL A 48 20.35 -5.43 -0.45
C VAL A 48 19.67 -6.79 -0.57
N GLN A 49 19.55 -7.32 -1.79
CA GLN A 49 18.96 -8.63 -2.13
C GLN A 49 17.50 -8.83 -1.66
N ARG A 50 16.77 -7.74 -1.40
CA ARG A 50 15.38 -7.77 -0.90
C ARG A 50 14.41 -7.17 -1.93
N PRO A 51 13.89 -7.96 -2.89
CA PRO A 51 12.87 -7.46 -3.82
C PRO A 51 11.60 -7.02 -3.06
N ALA A 52 11.09 -5.83 -3.37
CA ALA A 52 9.95 -5.22 -2.68
C ALA A 52 8.76 -4.93 -3.62
N LYS A 53 7.54 -5.22 -3.19
CA LYS A 53 6.30 -4.85 -3.91
C LYS A 53 5.97 -3.38 -3.69
N LYS A 54 5.21 -2.77 -4.62
CA LYS A 54 4.73 -1.37 -4.47
C LYS A 54 3.92 -1.19 -3.17
N SER A 55 3.04 -2.13 -2.85
CA SER A 55 2.25 -2.11 -1.61
C SER A 55 3.05 -2.38 -0.34
N GLU A 56 4.25 -2.95 -0.42
CA GLU A 56 5.16 -3.10 0.72
C GLU A 56 5.92 -1.80 0.97
N LEU A 57 6.48 -1.18 -0.09
CA LEU A 57 7.15 0.12 0.01
C LEU A 57 6.23 1.22 0.54
N LEU A 58 4.98 1.30 0.06
CA LEU A 58 4.01 2.30 0.54
C LEU A 58 3.66 2.09 2.02
N ARG A 59 3.48 0.84 2.47
CA ARG A 59 3.22 0.53 3.89
C ARG A 59 4.44 0.82 4.78
N ALA A 60 5.65 0.51 4.31
CA ALA A 60 6.88 0.85 5.01
C ALA A 60 7.08 2.37 5.12
N GLY A 61 6.74 3.13 4.05
CA GLY A 61 6.74 4.59 4.08
C GLY A 61 5.77 5.15 5.12
N LEU A 62 4.54 4.64 5.18
CA LEU A 62 3.56 5.06 6.21
C LEU A 62 4.05 4.76 7.63
N GLN A 63 4.68 3.60 7.86
CA GLN A 63 5.27 3.27 9.17
C GLN A 63 6.43 4.21 9.53
N ALA A 64 7.33 4.51 8.58
CA ALA A 64 8.42 5.46 8.80
C ALA A 64 7.93 6.90 9.04
N LEU A 65 6.85 7.32 8.38
CA LEU A 65 6.21 8.62 8.63
C LEU A 65 5.55 8.67 10.02
N SER A 66 5.01 7.54 10.51
CA SER A 66 4.37 7.48 11.84
C SER A 66 5.35 7.59 13.02
N THR A 67 6.66 7.41 12.78
CA THR A 67 7.71 7.60 13.82
C THR A 67 8.26 9.03 13.88
N LEU A 68 7.82 9.93 12.99
CA LEU A 68 8.24 11.33 12.98
C LEU A 68 7.54 12.14 14.07
N SER A 69 8.20 13.21 14.55
CA SER A 69 7.52 14.21 15.39
C SER A 69 6.47 14.98 14.59
N PRO A 70 5.44 15.56 15.23
CA PRO A 70 4.39 16.31 14.53
C PRO A 70 4.93 17.43 13.63
N GLN A 71 5.98 18.12 14.07
CA GLN A 71 6.62 19.21 13.32
C GLN A 71 7.46 18.69 12.14
N ALA A 72 8.09 17.52 12.27
CA ALA A 72 8.81 16.89 11.18
C ALA A 72 7.85 16.34 10.11
N LEU A 73 6.73 15.75 10.54
CA LEU A 73 5.65 15.30 9.65
C LEU A 73 5.02 16.47 8.89
N ALA A 74 4.69 17.58 9.57
CA ALA A 74 4.18 18.78 8.91
C ALA A 74 5.12 19.29 7.81
N LYS A 75 6.42 19.49 8.14
CA LYS A 75 7.44 19.90 7.17
C LYS A 75 7.58 18.93 5.98
N ALA A 76 7.44 17.62 6.22
CA ALA A 76 7.50 16.61 5.17
C ALA A 76 6.28 16.66 4.23
N LEU A 77 5.10 17.06 4.74
CA LEU A 77 3.89 17.26 3.95
C LEU A 77 3.91 18.59 3.19
N ASP A 78 4.37 19.66 3.82
CA ASP A 78 4.48 21.01 3.22
C ASP A 78 5.47 21.05 2.04
N ALA A 79 6.45 20.13 2.03
CA ALA A 79 7.41 19.99 0.94
C ALA A 79 6.85 19.25 -0.30
N LEU A 80 5.66 18.66 -0.24
CA LEU A 80 5.06 17.93 -1.36
C LEU A 80 4.43 18.89 -2.37
N ALA A 81 4.67 18.64 -3.65
CA ALA A 81 4.00 19.39 -4.72
C ALA A 81 2.48 19.16 -4.66
N PRO A 82 1.64 20.22 -4.71
CA PRO A 82 0.20 20.08 -4.58
C PRO A 82 -0.39 19.28 -5.75
N VAL A 83 -0.84 18.07 -5.45
CA VAL A 83 -1.49 17.21 -6.43
C VAL A 83 -2.84 17.83 -6.82
N LYS A 84 -2.98 18.24 -8.09
CA LYS A 84 -4.31 18.51 -8.67
C LYS A 84 -5.10 17.20 -8.65
N ALA A 85 -5.89 17.01 -7.61
CA ALA A 85 -6.64 15.79 -7.36
C ALA A 85 -7.69 15.59 -8.47
N GLY A 86 -7.29 14.86 -9.51
CA GLY A 86 -8.16 14.33 -10.55
C GLY A 86 -9.06 13.23 -9.99
N ARG A 87 -9.87 13.55 -8.97
CA ARG A 87 -10.86 12.65 -8.40
C ARG A 87 -11.82 12.30 -9.55
N PRO A 88 -11.92 11.03 -9.98
CA PRO A 88 -12.83 10.68 -11.06
C PRO A 88 -14.24 11.06 -10.62
N LYS A 89 -14.91 11.92 -11.42
CA LYS A 89 -16.35 12.15 -11.23
C LYS A 89 -17.02 10.78 -11.35
N LYS A 90 -17.80 10.41 -10.33
CA LYS A 90 -18.48 9.12 -10.26
C LYS A 90 -19.24 8.86 -11.57
N LYS A 91 -19.12 7.65 -12.10
CA LYS A 91 -20.25 6.98 -12.75
C LYS A 91 -21.12 6.37 -11.65
#